data_AF-A0A4Q4B4P6-F1
#
_entry.id   AF-A0A4Q4B4P6-F1
#
_cell.length_a   1.000
_cell.length_b   1.000
_cell.length_c   1.000
_cell.angle_alpha   90.00
_cell.angle_beta   90.00
_cell.angle_gamma   90.00
#
_symmetry.space_group_name_H-M   'P 1'
#
loop_
_entity.id
_entity.type
_entity.pdbx_description
1 polymer ?
#
loop_
_entity_poly.entity_id
_entity_poly.type
_entity_poly.pdbx_seq_one_letter_code
_entity_poly.pdbx_strand_id
1 'polypeptide(L)'
;MKDFSKVILLILSGFITFILIPIIPMVDGGGSLIIVLTIPFLIALGIILSIVYYFIYIKKNKSNRNHVFVLMMVFMIFLTLLLFPFQ
;
A
#
# COMPACT_ATOMS: atom_id res chain seq x y z
N MET A 1 -15.09 6.61 9.86
CA MET A 1 -13.62 6.80 9.94
C MET A 1 -13.28 8.22 9.49
N LYS A 2 -12.47 8.96 10.26
CA LYS A 2 -12.06 10.33 9.88
C LYS A 2 -11.22 10.29 8.59
N ASP A 3 -11.37 11.28 7.72
CA ASP A 3 -10.72 11.28 6.40
C ASP A 3 -9.19 11.32 6.50
N PHE A 4 -8.66 12.00 7.52
CA PHE A 4 -7.23 12.00 7.82
C PHE A 4 -6.70 10.60 8.18
N SER A 5 -7.47 9.80 8.95
CA SER A 5 -7.08 8.43 9.30
C SER A 5 -6.98 7.53 8.08
N LYS A 6 -7.83 7.75 7.06
CA LYS A 6 -7.78 6.99 5.81
C LYS A 6 -6.53 7.29 5.00
N VAL A 7 -6.13 8.57 4.95
CA VAL A 7 -4.88 8.98 4.31
C VAL A 7 -3.69 8.30 5.00
N ILE A 8 -3.65 8.34 6.34
CA ILE A 8 -2.59 7.65 7.10
C ILE A 8 -2.58 6.15 6.82
N LEU A 9 -3.74 5.50 6.78
CA LEU A 9 -3.83 4.07 6.51
C LEU A 9 -3.35 3.70 5.11
N LEU A 10 -3.61 4.53 4.09
CA LEU A 10 -3.06 4.31 2.75
C LEU A 10 -1.53 4.44 2.73
N ILE A 11 -0.97 5.41 3.46
CA ILE A 11 0.50 5.52 3.60
C ILE A 11 1.05 4.26 4.27
N LEU A 12 0.47 3.87 5.42
CA LEU A 12 0.89 2.70 6.18
C LEU A 12 0.73 1.40 5.39
N SER A 13 -0.23 1.33 4.46
CA SER A 13 -0.41 0.15 3.61
C SER A 13 0.81 -0.13 2.72
N GLY A 14 1.58 0.90 2.36
CA GLY A 14 2.85 0.73 1.64
C GLY A 14 3.96 0.06 2.47
N PHE A 15 3.80 -0.01 3.79
CA PHE A 15 4.76 -0.63 4.72
C PHE A 15 4.36 -2.05 5.13
N ILE A 16 3.27 -2.61 4.60
CA ILE A 16 2.75 -3.94 4.95
C ILE A 16 3.82 -5.03 4.78
N THR A 17 4.73 -4.88 3.81
CA THR A 17 5.83 -5.82 3.58
C THR A 17 6.70 -6.04 4.82
N PHE A 18 6.98 -5.00 5.61
CA PHE A 18 7.78 -5.14 6.85
C PHE A 18 7.11 -6.02 7.90
N ILE A 19 5.78 -6.08 7.89
CA ILE A 19 5.01 -6.94 8.80
C ILE A 19 5.01 -8.39 8.28
N LEU A 20 5.00 -8.58 6.96
CA LEU A 20 4.96 -9.91 6.34
C LEU A 20 6.31 -10.65 6.41
N ILE A 21 7.45 -9.93 6.29
CA ILE A 21 8.81 -10.50 6.32
C ILE A 21 9.03 -11.49 7.48
N PRO A 22 8.72 -11.17 8.76
CA PRO A 22 8.95 -12.10 9.86
C PRO A 22 7.92 -13.25 9.93
N ILE A 23 6.81 -13.17 9.19
CA ILE A 23 5.69 -14.11 9.30
C ILE A 23 5.76 -15.18 8.21
N ILE A 24 6.11 -14.79 6.97
CA ILE A 24 6.06 -15.66 5.81
C ILE A 24 7.48 -15.88 5.29
N PRO A 25 7.97 -17.13 5.25
CA PRO A 25 9.29 -17.44 4.70
C PRO A 25 9.33 -17.12 3.20
N MET A 26 10.32 -16.32 2.80
CA MET A 26 10.60 -16.01 1.39
C MET A 26 11.24 -17.22 0.72
N VAL A 27 10.84 -17.50 -0.53
CA VAL A 27 11.14 -18.76 -1.22
C VAL A 27 12.57 -18.83 -1.75
N ASP A 28 13.26 -17.70 -1.96
CA ASP A 28 14.59 -17.69 -2.59
C ASP A 28 15.65 -16.90 -1.82
N GLY A 29 16.80 -17.53 -1.58
CA GLY A 29 17.99 -16.91 -0.97
C GLY A 29 18.69 -15.84 -1.83
N GLY A 30 18.18 -15.56 -3.03
CA GLY A 30 18.70 -14.53 -3.97
C GLY A 30 17.93 -13.20 -3.98
N GLY A 31 16.86 -13.06 -3.17
CA GLY A 31 15.91 -11.93 -3.21
C GLY A 31 16.41 -10.54 -2.80
N SER A 32 17.68 -10.41 -2.36
CA SER A 32 18.16 -9.16 -1.72
C SER A 32 18.00 -7.91 -2.59
N LEU A 33 18.24 -8.00 -3.90
CA LEU A 33 18.06 -6.87 -4.82
C LEU A 33 16.60 -6.57 -5.14
N ILE A 34 15.74 -7.60 -5.18
CA ILE A 34 14.32 -7.43 -5.48
C ILE A 34 13.63 -6.78 -4.29
N ILE A 35 13.92 -7.20 -3.06
CA ILE A 35 13.47 -6.57 -1.81
C ILE A 35 13.85 -5.09 -1.78
N VAL A 36 15.12 -4.77 -2.08
CA VAL A 36 15.65 -3.40 -2.07
C VAL A 36 14.92 -2.49 -3.05
N LEU A 37 14.43 -3.00 -4.19
CA LEU A 37 13.70 -2.18 -5.18
C LEU A 37 12.19 -2.13 -4.90
N THR A 38 11.60 -3.27 -4.55
CA THR A 38 10.15 -3.43 -4.45
C THR A 38 9.57 -2.82 -3.18
N ILE A 39 10.29 -2.84 -2.05
CA ILE A 39 9.84 -2.18 -0.82
C ILE A 39 9.71 -0.66 -1.03
N PRO A 40 10.73 0.08 -1.52
CA PRO A 40 10.59 1.50 -1.83
C PRO A 40 9.49 1.78 -2.84
N PHE A 41 9.31 0.91 -3.83
CA PHE A 41 8.24 1.04 -4.82
C PHE A 41 6.85 0.98 -4.17
N LEU A 42 6.58 -0.01 -3.30
CA LEU A 42 5.31 -0.14 -2.60
C LEU A 42 5.04 1.04 -1.65
N ILE A 43 6.08 1.53 -0.96
CA ILE A 43 5.98 2.72 -0.11
C ILE A 43 5.63 3.95 -0.95
N ALA A 44 6.35 4.18 -2.06
CA ALA A 44 6.09 5.29 -2.96
C ALA A 44 4.66 5.22 -3.54
N LEU A 45 4.20 4.04 -3.93
CA LEU A 45 2.85 3.81 -4.43
C LEU A 45 1.79 4.14 -3.37
N GLY A 46 1.99 3.69 -2.12
CA GLY A 46 1.10 4.02 -1.01
C GLY A 46 1.00 5.53 -0.76
N ILE A 47 2.13 6.25 -0.82
CA ILE A 47 2.17 7.72 -0.71
C ILE A 47 1.42 8.38 -1.88
N ILE A 48 1.68 7.95 -3.12
CA ILE A 48 1.02 8.50 -4.32
C ILE A 48 -0.50 8.30 -4.23
N LEU A 49 -0.97 7.09 -3.91
CA LEU A 49 -2.39 6.79 -3.76
C LEU A 49 -3.03 7.64 -2.64
N SER A 50 -2.32 7.87 -1.54
CA SER A 50 -2.78 8.74 -0.46
C SER A 50 -2.97 10.18 -0.90
N ILE A 51 -2.03 10.72 -1.67
CA ILE A 51 -2.10 12.07 -2.25
C ILE A 51 -3.29 12.15 -3.24
N VAL A 52 -3.40 11.18 -4.15
CA VAL A 52 -4.50 11.10 -5.12
C VAL A 52 -5.86 11.04 -4.41
N TYR A 53 -5.98 10.21 -3.38
CA TYR A 53 -7.19 10.09 -2.56
C TYR A 53 -7.56 11.43 -1.91
N TYR A 54 -6.58 12.10 -1.31
CA TYR A 54 -6.79 13.40 -0.67
C TYR A 54 -7.26 14.48 -1.66
N PHE A 55 -6.54 14.68 -2.76
CA PHE A 55 -6.86 15.75 -3.71
C PHE A 55 -8.14 15.50 -4.52
N ILE A 56 -8.43 14.26 -4.89
CA ILE A 56 -9.55 13.95 -5.78
C ILE A 56 -10.84 13.69 -5.02
N TYR A 57 -10.77 13.06 -3.83
CA TYR A 57 -11.97 12.56 -3.14
C TYR A 57 -12.26 13.29 -1.85
N ILE A 58 -11.25 13.64 -1.04
CA ILE A 58 -11.46 14.44 0.17
C ILE A 58 -11.67 15.91 -0.19
N LYS A 59 -10.71 16.53 -0.89
CA LYS A 59 -10.76 17.97 -1.20
C LYS A 59 -11.97 18.36 -2.06
N LYS A 60 -12.41 17.47 -2.96
CA LYS A 60 -13.62 17.69 -3.79
C LYS A 60 -14.91 17.17 -3.15
N ASN A 61 -14.86 16.73 -1.89
CA ASN A 61 -15.99 16.22 -1.10
C ASN A 61 -16.87 15.20 -1.87
N LYS A 62 -16.25 14.24 -2.56
CA LYS A 62 -16.99 13.25 -3.35
C LYS A 62 -17.70 12.24 -2.43
N SER A 63 -18.96 11.92 -2.76
CA SER A 63 -19.80 10.97 -2.01
C SER A 63 -19.21 9.55 -1.98
N ASN A 64 -18.58 9.10 -3.07
CA ASN A 64 -18.03 7.75 -3.21
C ASN A 64 -16.64 7.53 -2.57
N ARG A 65 -16.12 8.50 -1.78
CA ARG A 65 -14.78 8.44 -1.20
C ARG A 65 -14.51 7.17 -0.38
N ASN A 66 -15.50 6.67 0.35
CA ASN A 66 -15.33 5.46 1.17
C ASN A 66 -15.08 4.21 0.31
N HIS A 67 -15.84 4.03 -0.77
CA HIS A 67 -15.67 2.89 -1.66
C HIS A 67 -14.31 2.93 -2.35
N VAL A 68 -13.88 4.11 -2.77
CA VAL A 68 -12.57 4.28 -3.41
C VAL A 68 -11.42 4.01 -2.44
N PHE A 69 -11.52 4.46 -1.19
CA PHE A 69 -10.54 4.13 -0.16
C PHE A 69 -10.40 2.61 0.03
N VAL A 70 -11.53 1.91 0.16
CA VAL A 70 -11.52 0.44 0.31
C VAL A 70 -10.89 -0.22 -0.92
N LEU A 71 -11.24 0.23 -2.13
CA LEU A 71 -10.68 -0.32 -3.37
C LEU A 71 -9.17 -0.09 -3.46
N MET A 72 -8.68 1.10 -3.10
CA MET A 72 -7.23 1.39 -3.05
C MET A 72 -6.50 0.55 -2.00
N MET A 73 -7.10 0.33 -0.83
CA MET A 73 -6.54 -0.53 0.22
C MET A 73 -6.47 -1.99 -0.24
N VAL A 74 -7.56 -2.53 -0.80
CA VAL A 74 -7.60 -3.89 -1.33
C VAL A 74 -6.57 -4.06 -2.44
N PHE A 75 -6.46 -3.08 -3.34
CA PHE A 75 -5.44 -3.07 -4.38
C PHE A 75 -4.02 -3.11 -3.81
N MET A 76 -3.71 -2.27 -2.82
CA MET A 76 -2.40 -2.28 -2.15
C MET A 76 -2.09 -3.63 -1.51
N ILE A 77 -3.02 -4.19 -0.73
CA ILE A 77 -2.85 -5.49 -0.08
C ILE A 77 -2.64 -6.59 -1.11
N PHE A 78 -3.48 -6.63 -2.16
CA PHE A 78 -3.39 -7.63 -3.22
C PHE A 78 -2.05 -7.54 -3.96
N LEU A 79 -1.62 -6.33 -4.32
CA LEU A 79 -0.34 -6.10 -4.98
C LEU A 79 0.84 -6.52 -4.10
N THR A 80 0.80 -6.17 -2.81
CA THR A 80 1.84 -6.59 -1.85
C THR A 80 1.92 -8.10 -1.75
N LEU A 81 0.80 -8.81 -1.59
CA LEU A 81 0.77 -10.27 -1.49
C LEU A 81 1.22 -10.96 -2.78
N LEU A 82 0.89 -10.39 -3.94
CA LEU A 82 1.28 -10.92 -5.24
C LEU A 82 2.79 -10.78 -5.48
N LEU A 83 3.38 -9.65 -5.05
CA LEU A 83 4.81 -9.42 -5.18
C LEU A 83 5.62 -10.14 -4.12
N PHE A 84 5.09 -10.33 -2.91
CA PHE A 84 5.79 -10.91 -1.76
C PHE A 84 6.60 -12.19 -2.03
N PRO A 85 6.09 -13.23 -2.73
CA PRO A 85 6.87 -14.44 -2.99
C PRO A 85 8.07 -14.21 -3.93
N PHE A 86 8.06 -13.12 -4.69
CA PHE A 86 9.15 -12.74 -5.61
C PHE A 86 10.10 -11.70 -5.00
N GLN A 87 9.79 -11.19 -3.80
CA GLN A 87 10.66 -10.30 -3.01
C GLN A 87 11.67 -11.17 -2.26
#